data_AF-A0A317DAZ0-F1
#
_entry.id   AF-A0A317DAZ0-F1
#
_cell.length_a   1.000
_cell.length_b   1.000
_cell.length_c   1.000
_cell.angle_alpha   90.00
_cell.angle_beta   90.00
_cell.angle_gamma   90.00
#
_symmetry.space_group_name_H-M   'P 1'
#
loop_
_entity.id
_entity.type
_entity.pdbx_description
1 polymer ?
#
loop_
_entity_poly.entity_id
_entity_poly.type
_entity_poly.pdbx_seq_one_letter_code
_entity_poly.pdbx_strand_id
1 'polypeptide(L)'
;MIRTVADLLHELMQREAAKLDEVAVKHGPTIGDMYEGLTQHVLSRAVPSEFGLRVVSGFIEDGLGSFSGEIDCMLVSGKGKAIPYTGKYVWHTKDVIAVVEIKKSLYGQDLADAFNHLADVKNVERRYIDSGQADASRSPDLTLVYRTFGQITGKTVSSLQDFARLPLADRAVFNALVSERLGSIRVIFGYRGFRSEKNFRDSLHEVIQRKSGKAGLGIAGFPHLVVSGEYALVKANGLPYVPFAVPPEWHFYCSTRASNPLIFLLELIWTRLGEDYSLGGLWGEDLEEDVVHAFLSARARVRDERPTWEITYHDWPKDVLRSTSALVKPWEPTYLDNEQAAVFSALLRGNEVDVRQPELLAFLAERRADIDQFIASMVATQLVALNGTRIELITERCKIIPLPDGRIVVADDNTGRLTRWVIAKYGDGFDTEPRS
;
A
#
# COMPACT_ATOMS: atom_id res chain seq x y z
N MET A 1 -16.27 -12.88 -16.99
CA MET A 1 -16.06 -11.87 -18.06
C MET A 1 -14.79 -11.14 -17.71
N ILE A 2 -13.80 -11.14 -18.59
CA ILE A 2 -12.52 -10.42 -18.39
C ILE A 2 -12.82 -8.93 -18.54
N ARG A 3 -12.60 -8.14 -17.48
CA ARG A 3 -12.83 -6.68 -17.50
C ARG A 3 -11.51 -5.91 -17.55
N THR A 4 -10.42 -6.52 -17.07
CA THR A 4 -9.12 -5.88 -16.96
C THR A 4 -7.98 -6.76 -17.51
N VAL A 5 -6.79 -6.18 -17.69
CA VAL A 5 -5.56 -6.94 -17.99
C VAL A 5 -5.24 -7.92 -16.86
N ALA A 6 -5.49 -7.54 -15.60
CA ALA A 6 -5.32 -8.41 -14.46
C ALA A 6 -6.20 -9.67 -14.58
N ASP A 7 -7.45 -9.54 -15.04
CA ASP A 7 -8.35 -10.69 -15.22
C ASP A 7 -7.85 -11.63 -16.32
N LEU A 8 -7.37 -11.08 -17.44
CA LEU A 8 -6.82 -11.88 -18.53
C LEU A 8 -5.58 -12.67 -18.07
N LEU A 9 -4.66 -12.00 -17.38
CA LEU A 9 -3.45 -12.62 -16.87
C LEU A 9 -3.76 -13.64 -15.77
N HIS A 10 -4.77 -13.39 -14.94
CA HIS A 10 -5.22 -14.35 -13.93
C HIS A 10 -5.81 -15.60 -14.55
N GLU A 11 -6.68 -15.46 -15.54
CA GLU A 11 -7.25 -16.59 -16.28
C GLU A 11 -6.16 -17.43 -16.96
N LEU A 12 -5.16 -16.77 -17.58
CA LEU A 12 -3.99 -17.46 -18.12
C LEU A 12 -3.24 -18.22 -17.03
N MET A 13 -2.94 -17.55 -15.91
CA MET A 13 -2.22 -18.13 -14.78
C MET A 13 -2.96 -19.35 -14.21
N GLN A 14 -4.28 -19.29 -14.02
CA GLN A 14 -5.06 -20.43 -13.52
C GLN A 14 -5.06 -21.60 -14.48
N ARG A 15 -5.21 -21.34 -15.78
CA ARG A 15 -5.20 -22.40 -16.82
C ARG A 15 -3.85 -23.08 -16.90
N GLU A 16 -2.76 -22.32 -16.91
CA GLU A 16 -1.42 -22.90 -16.93
C GLU A 16 -1.12 -23.64 -15.62
N ALA A 17 -1.48 -23.08 -14.46
CA ALA A 17 -1.32 -23.77 -13.17
C ALA A 17 -2.08 -25.10 -13.11
N ALA A 18 -3.28 -25.18 -13.69
CA ALA A 18 -4.03 -26.43 -13.79
C ALA A 18 -3.29 -27.47 -14.64
N LYS A 19 -2.68 -27.07 -15.76
CA LYS A 19 -1.83 -27.97 -16.55
C LYS A 19 -0.60 -28.44 -15.78
N LEU A 20 0.04 -27.54 -15.01
CA LEU A 20 1.17 -27.91 -14.15
C LEU A 20 0.77 -28.95 -13.10
N ASP A 21 -0.46 -28.90 -12.59
CA ASP A 21 -0.99 -29.87 -11.63
C ASP A 21 -1.24 -31.27 -12.25
N GLU A 22 -1.46 -31.36 -13.57
CA GLU A 22 -1.61 -32.63 -14.29
C GLU A 22 -0.27 -33.32 -14.60
N VAL A 23 0.84 -32.58 -14.56
CA VAL A 23 2.17 -33.14 -14.79
C VAL A 23 2.55 -34.04 -13.61
N ALA A 24 2.79 -35.33 -13.89
CA ALA A 24 3.11 -36.35 -12.88
C ALA A 24 4.55 -36.25 -12.30
N VAL A 25 5.03 -35.04 -12.03
CA VAL A 25 6.32 -34.78 -11.36
C VAL A 25 6.10 -34.77 -9.85
N LYS A 26 6.92 -35.53 -9.12
CA LYS A 26 6.89 -35.58 -7.63
C LYS A 26 8.10 -34.91 -6.99
N HIS A 27 9.06 -34.46 -7.79
CA HIS A 27 10.28 -33.83 -7.30
C HIS A 27 9.98 -32.39 -6.91
N GLY A 28 9.98 -32.11 -5.60
CA GLY A 28 9.61 -30.81 -5.02
C GLY A 28 10.28 -29.60 -5.68
N PRO A 29 11.62 -29.57 -5.85
CA PRO A 29 12.30 -28.46 -6.51
C PRO A 29 11.81 -28.21 -7.95
N THR A 30 11.60 -29.27 -8.74
CA THR A 30 11.10 -29.12 -10.10
C THR A 30 9.67 -28.57 -10.14
N ILE A 31 8.84 -28.92 -9.15
CA ILE A 31 7.51 -28.31 -8.99
C ILE A 31 7.67 -26.83 -8.66
N GLY A 32 8.62 -26.46 -7.79
CA GLY A 32 8.98 -25.05 -7.54
C GLY A 32 9.29 -24.31 -8.83
N ASP A 33 10.30 -24.77 -9.57
CA ASP A 33 10.74 -24.18 -10.85
C ASP A 33 9.60 -23.96 -11.85
N MET A 34 8.63 -24.89 -11.91
CA MET A 34 7.46 -24.80 -12.79
C MET A 34 6.57 -23.60 -12.44
N TYR A 35 6.26 -23.43 -11.15
CA TYR A 35 5.42 -22.33 -10.66
C TYR A 35 6.16 -20.99 -10.68
N GLU A 36 7.47 -21.01 -10.43
CA GLU A 36 8.35 -19.86 -10.59
C GLU A 36 8.38 -19.37 -12.03
N GLY A 37 8.63 -20.28 -12.98
CA GLY A 37 8.63 -19.99 -14.41
C GLY A 37 7.29 -19.44 -14.90
N LEU A 38 6.16 -20.00 -14.45
CA LEU A 38 4.83 -19.46 -14.76
C LEU A 38 4.66 -18.02 -14.26
N THR A 39 5.08 -17.74 -13.03
CA THR A 39 4.94 -16.40 -12.44
C THR A 39 5.81 -15.38 -13.17
N GLN A 40 7.06 -15.73 -13.49
CA GLN A 40 7.94 -14.89 -14.29
C GLN A 40 7.35 -14.62 -15.69
N HIS A 41 6.72 -15.63 -16.29
CA HIS A 41 6.06 -15.56 -17.59
C HIS A 41 4.83 -14.63 -17.59
N VAL A 42 4.04 -14.65 -16.51
CA VAL A 42 2.89 -13.75 -16.34
C VAL A 42 3.35 -12.33 -16.10
N LEU A 43 4.29 -12.11 -15.17
CA LEU A 43 4.79 -10.78 -14.83
C LEU A 43 5.52 -10.10 -15.99
N SER A 44 6.29 -10.83 -16.78
CA SER A 44 6.98 -10.29 -17.96
C SER A 44 6.02 -9.77 -19.04
N ARG A 45 4.76 -10.23 -19.05
CA ARG A 45 3.72 -9.66 -19.93
C ARG A 45 2.98 -8.49 -19.31
N ALA A 46 3.02 -8.38 -17.99
CA ALA A 46 2.30 -7.34 -17.26
C ALA A 46 3.09 -6.03 -17.17
N VAL A 47 4.40 -6.07 -17.43
CA VAL A 47 5.29 -4.91 -17.29
C VAL A 47 5.68 -4.37 -18.67
N PRO A 48 5.63 -3.05 -18.90
CA PRO A 48 5.99 -2.46 -20.19
C PRO A 48 7.49 -2.62 -20.51
N SER A 49 7.79 -3.11 -21.71
CA SER A 49 9.15 -3.39 -22.15
C SER A 49 9.98 -2.15 -22.43
N GLU A 50 9.31 -1.02 -22.67
CA GLU A 50 9.88 0.27 -23.06
C GLU A 50 10.74 0.88 -21.93
N PHE A 51 10.50 0.48 -20.68
CA PHE A 51 11.26 0.95 -19.52
C PHE A 51 12.57 0.18 -19.26
N GLY A 52 12.91 -0.78 -20.14
CA GLY A 52 14.10 -1.63 -19.97
C GLY A 52 14.04 -2.52 -18.73
N LEU A 53 12.83 -2.80 -18.25
CA LEU A 53 12.55 -3.63 -17.09
C LEU A 53 12.69 -5.11 -17.46
N ARG A 54 13.12 -5.91 -16.48
CA ARG A 54 13.31 -7.35 -16.64
C ARG A 54 12.73 -8.11 -15.47
N VAL A 55 12.22 -9.30 -15.76
CA VAL A 55 11.81 -10.28 -14.77
C VAL A 55 12.84 -11.39 -14.75
N VAL A 56 13.45 -11.64 -13.59
CA VAL A 56 14.60 -12.56 -13.42
C VAL A 56 14.54 -13.28 -12.07
N SER A 57 15.33 -14.33 -11.90
CA SER A 57 15.62 -14.95 -10.59
C SER A 57 17.09 -14.75 -10.21
N GLY A 58 17.40 -14.89 -8.91
CA GLY A 58 18.77 -14.84 -8.40
C GLY A 58 18.90 -14.09 -7.08
N PHE A 59 19.96 -13.31 -6.89
CA PHE A 59 20.36 -12.76 -5.59
C PHE A 59 20.41 -11.23 -5.62
N ILE A 60 20.26 -10.63 -4.44
CA ILE A 60 20.38 -9.19 -4.23
C ILE A 60 21.65 -8.92 -3.43
N GLU A 61 22.48 -7.99 -3.90
CA GLU A 61 23.66 -7.48 -3.18
C GLU A 61 23.47 -6.02 -2.78
N ASP A 62 24.10 -5.60 -1.69
CA ASP A 62 24.08 -4.22 -1.21
C ASP A 62 25.31 -3.39 -1.59
N GLY A 63 26.25 -3.99 -2.33
CA GLY A 63 27.54 -3.36 -2.67
C GLY A 63 28.55 -3.31 -1.52
N LEU A 64 28.17 -3.77 -0.32
CA LEU A 64 28.97 -3.78 0.90
C LEU A 64 29.28 -5.22 1.36
N GLY A 65 29.15 -6.19 0.46
CA GLY A 65 29.48 -7.60 0.67
C GLY A 65 28.39 -8.44 1.33
N SER A 66 27.16 -7.93 1.49
CA SER A 66 26.03 -8.77 1.92
C SER A 66 25.13 -9.12 0.75
N PHE A 67 24.60 -10.34 0.83
CA PHE A 67 23.69 -10.92 -0.14
C PHE A 67 22.40 -11.36 0.53
N SER A 68 21.30 -11.33 -0.23
CA SER A 68 20.08 -12.05 0.13
C SER A 68 20.24 -13.56 -0.07
N GLY A 69 19.23 -14.33 0.36
CA GLY A 69 18.99 -15.65 -0.22
C GLY A 69 18.61 -15.57 -1.70
N GLU A 70 18.45 -16.73 -2.34
CA GLU A 70 17.96 -16.79 -3.70
C GLU A 70 16.49 -16.38 -3.78
N ILE A 71 16.17 -15.45 -4.65
CA ILE A 71 14.83 -14.93 -4.91
C ILE A 71 14.29 -15.56 -6.19
N ASP A 72 13.12 -16.19 -6.06
CA ASP A 72 12.40 -16.91 -7.11
C ASP A 72 12.05 -16.01 -8.31
N CYS A 73 11.65 -14.77 -8.04
CA CYS A 73 11.27 -13.80 -9.06
C CYS A 73 11.52 -12.36 -8.58
N MET A 74 12.17 -11.56 -9.43
CA MET A 74 12.44 -10.15 -9.19
C MET A 74 12.08 -9.32 -10.42
N LEU A 75 11.46 -8.17 -10.19
CA LEU A 75 11.34 -7.11 -11.19
C LEU A 75 12.49 -6.12 -10.98
N VAL A 76 13.28 -5.90 -12.02
CA VAL A 76 14.54 -5.15 -11.95
C VAL A 76 14.70 -4.16 -13.09
N SER A 77 15.47 -3.10 -12.86
CA SER A 77 15.83 -2.06 -13.83
C SER A 77 17.35 -1.95 -13.94
N GLY A 78 17.92 -1.61 -15.10
CA GLY A 78 19.37 -1.44 -15.22
C GLY A 78 20.12 -2.73 -15.56
N LYS A 79 21.28 -3.02 -14.93
CA LYS A 79 22.15 -4.16 -15.28
C LYS A 79 22.55 -5.03 -14.08
N GLY A 80 22.15 -6.30 -14.09
CA GLY A 80 22.67 -7.33 -13.17
C GLY A 80 23.88 -8.11 -13.72
N LYS A 81 24.58 -8.81 -12.83
CA LYS A 81 25.70 -9.70 -13.15
C LYS A 81 25.20 -11.13 -13.29
N ALA A 82 25.36 -11.73 -14.47
CA ALA A 82 25.00 -13.14 -14.67
C ALA A 82 25.91 -14.05 -13.83
N ILE A 83 25.32 -15.04 -13.17
CA ILE A 83 26.06 -16.10 -12.50
C ILE A 83 26.39 -17.16 -13.57
N PRO A 84 27.69 -17.48 -13.79
CA PRO A 84 28.07 -18.42 -14.83
C PRO A 84 27.36 -19.78 -14.69
N TYR A 85 26.81 -20.27 -15.79
CA TYR A 85 26.20 -21.61 -15.92
C TYR A 85 24.94 -21.90 -15.09
N THR A 86 24.26 -20.88 -14.52
CA THR A 86 23.05 -21.10 -13.69
C THR A 86 21.78 -20.44 -14.24
N GLY A 87 21.90 -19.50 -15.18
CA GLY A 87 20.76 -18.68 -15.63
C GLY A 87 20.30 -17.63 -14.62
N LYS A 88 20.91 -17.56 -13.43
CA LYS A 88 20.57 -16.63 -12.34
C LYS A 88 21.43 -15.37 -12.40
N TYR A 89 20.97 -14.30 -11.76
CA TYR A 89 21.65 -13.01 -11.74
C TYR A 89 21.89 -12.51 -10.31
N VAL A 90 22.95 -11.72 -10.13
CA VAL A 90 23.14 -10.86 -8.96
C VAL A 90 22.76 -9.44 -9.35
N TRP A 91 21.85 -8.85 -8.58
CA TRP A 91 21.39 -7.48 -8.76
C TRP A 91 21.73 -6.63 -7.56
N HIS A 92 22.11 -5.38 -7.81
CA HIS A 92 22.28 -4.42 -6.73
C HIS A 92 20.90 -4.00 -6.21
N THR A 93 20.71 -3.91 -4.89
CA THR A 93 19.42 -3.57 -4.25
C THR A 93 18.75 -2.33 -4.85
N LYS A 94 19.54 -1.28 -5.14
CA LYS A 94 19.06 -0.04 -5.77
C LYS A 94 18.30 -0.24 -7.10
N ASP A 95 18.55 -1.35 -7.79
CA ASP A 95 18.02 -1.68 -9.11
C ASP A 95 16.84 -2.68 -9.05
N VAL A 96 16.44 -3.09 -7.84
CA VAL A 96 15.34 -4.03 -7.60
C VAL A 96 14.07 -3.25 -7.24
N ILE A 97 13.01 -3.46 -8.03
CA ILE A 97 11.71 -2.81 -7.85
C ILE A 97 10.78 -3.67 -7.00
N ALA A 98 10.73 -4.98 -7.29
CA ALA A 98 9.91 -5.94 -6.57
C ALA A 98 10.60 -7.30 -6.45
N VAL A 99 10.30 -8.01 -5.37
CA VAL A 99 10.71 -9.38 -5.10
C VAL A 99 9.47 -10.22 -4.78
N VAL A 100 9.39 -11.41 -5.37
CA VAL A 100 8.25 -12.31 -5.22
C VAL A 100 8.77 -13.69 -4.84
N GLU A 101 8.46 -14.11 -3.62
CA GLU A 101 8.65 -15.47 -3.13
C GLU A 101 7.44 -16.31 -3.56
N ILE A 102 7.67 -17.45 -4.21
CA ILE A 102 6.62 -18.22 -4.89
C ILE A 102 6.46 -19.56 -4.18
N LYS A 103 5.21 -19.93 -3.88
CA LYS A 103 4.86 -21.25 -3.34
C LYS A 103 3.71 -21.85 -4.13
N LYS A 104 3.80 -23.13 -4.47
CA LYS A 104 2.64 -23.88 -4.98
C LYS A 104 1.49 -23.85 -3.96
N SER A 105 1.82 -24.15 -2.71
CA SER A 105 0.88 -24.10 -1.59
C SER A 105 1.51 -23.35 -0.42
N LEU A 106 0.81 -22.35 0.11
CA LEU A 106 1.30 -21.52 1.22
C LEU A 106 0.49 -21.80 2.49
N TYR A 107 1.07 -22.54 3.44
CA TYR A 107 0.50 -22.80 4.77
C TYR A 107 1.59 -23.04 5.82
N GLY A 108 1.26 -22.80 7.10
CA GLY A 108 2.09 -23.19 8.24
C GLY A 108 3.53 -22.70 8.15
N GLN A 109 4.48 -23.62 8.06
CA GLN A 109 5.91 -23.32 8.05
C GLN A 109 6.35 -22.58 6.77
N ASP A 110 5.77 -22.90 5.60
CA ASP A 110 6.11 -22.23 4.34
C ASP A 110 5.83 -20.72 4.40
N LEU A 111 4.74 -20.34 5.10
CA LEU A 111 4.42 -18.94 5.36
C LEU A 111 5.46 -18.28 6.27
N ALA A 112 5.89 -18.97 7.32
CA ALA A 112 6.90 -18.46 8.24
C ALA A 112 8.26 -18.26 7.54
N ASP A 113 8.66 -19.23 6.73
CA ASP A 113 9.94 -19.23 6.02
C ASP A 113 9.97 -18.15 4.96
N ALA A 114 8.93 -18.03 4.14
CA ALA A 114 8.78 -16.95 3.17
C ALA A 114 8.78 -15.57 3.84
N PHE A 115 8.10 -15.42 4.98
CA PHE A 115 8.09 -14.17 5.75
C PHE A 115 9.49 -13.83 6.30
N ASN A 116 10.24 -14.82 6.78
CA ASN A 116 11.63 -14.63 7.23
C ASN A 116 12.54 -14.23 6.08
N HIS A 117 12.43 -14.93 4.95
CA HIS A 117 13.26 -14.70 3.79
C HIS A 117 13.12 -13.26 3.26
N LEU A 118 11.89 -12.75 3.16
CA LEU A 118 11.66 -11.36 2.76
C LEU A 118 12.11 -10.34 3.81
N ALA A 119 12.14 -10.70 5.09
CA ALA A 119 12.74 -9.86 6.12
C ALA A 119 14.27 -9.76 5.96
N ASP A 120 14.93 -10.82 5.50
CA ASP A 120 16.37 -10.80 5.20
C ASP A 120 16.68 -9.92 4.00
N VAL A 121 15.85 -9.96 2.94
CA VAL A 121 15.94 -9.01 1.81
C VAL A 121 15.91 -7.58 2.32
N LYS A 122 14.93 -7.23 3.18
CA LYS A 122 14.86 -5.91 3.79
C LYS A 122 16.14 -5.53 4.53
N ASN A 123 16.75 -6.46 5.25
CA ASN A 123 17.96 -6.18 6.02
C ASN A 123 19.14 -5.83 5.09
N VAL A 124 19.24 -6.49 3.93
CA VAL A 124 20.22 -6.15 2.88
C VAL A 124 19.95 -4.75 2.33
N GLU A 125 18.70 -4.43 1.99
CA GLU A 125 18.29 -3.10 1.51
C GLU A 125 18.59 -1.99 2.53
N ARG A 126 18.26 -2.27 3.80
CA ARG A 126 18.46 -1.32 4.90
C ARG A 126 19.94 -1.01 5.10
N ARG A 127 20.83 -2.00 5.02
CA ARG A 127 22.28 -1.77 5.13
C ARG A 127 22.77 -0.80 4.05
N TYR A 128 22.30 -0.96 2.82
CA TYR A 128 22.62 -0.03 1.73
C TYR A 128 22.13 1.39 2.04
N ILE A 129 20.86 1.54 2.46
CA ILE A 129 20.27 2.84 2.80
C ILE A 129 21.04 3.50 3.97
N ASP A 130 21.27 2.76 5.05
CA ASP A 130 21.93 3.25 6.27
C ASP A 130 23.42 3.59 6.02
N SER A 131 24.04 3.07 4.95
CA SER A 131 25.44 3.35 4.60
C SER A 131 25.68 4.75 4.02
N GLY A 132 24.62 5.45 3.61
CA GLY A 132 24.73 6.74 2.90
C GLY A 132 25.28 6.64 1.47
N GLN A 133 25.51 5.42 0.95
CA GLN A 133 25.86 5.17 -0.46
C GLN A 133 24.63 5.09 -1.38
N ALA A 134 23.44 5.37 -0.84
CA ALA A 134 22.22 5.55 -1.61
C ALA A 134 22.47 6.61 -2.69
N ASP A 135 22.22 6.23 -3.94
CA ASP A 135 22.53 7.05 -5.11
C ASP A 135 21.74 8.37 -5.05
N ALA A 136 22.45 9.49 -4.81
CA ALA A 136 21.83 10.82 -4.73
C ALA A 136 21.07 11.22 -6.00
N SER A 137 21.40 10.61 -7.15
CA SER A 137 20.69 10.82 -8.42
C SER A 137 19.31 10.17 -8.48
N ARG A 138 19.01 9.21 -7.59
CA ARG A 138 17.68 8.62 -7.37
C ARG A 138 17.08 9.16 -6.06
N SER A 139 16.96 10.47 -5.94
CA SER A 139 16.14 11.07 -4.88
C SER A 139 14.67 10.73 -5.18
N PRO A 140 14.06 9.74 -4.50
CA PRO A 140 12.72 9.31 -4.84
C PRO A 140 11.73 10.38 -4.43
N ASP A 141 10.67 10.52 -5.21
CA ASP A 141 9.57 11.37 -4.81
C ASP A 141 8.96 10.82 -3.49
N LEU A 142 8.91 11.70 -2.49
CA LEU A 142 8.37 11.43 -1.16
C LEU A 142 6.97 12.05 -0.99
N THR A 143 6.37 12.62 -2.03
CA THR A 143 5.05 13.26 -1.99
C THR A 143 4.00 12.32 -1.40
N LEU A 144 3.92 11.07 -1.88
CA LEU A 144 3.01 10.07 -1.32
C LEU A 144 3.35 9.66 0.12
N VAL A 145 4.64 9.71 0.51
CA VAL A 145 5.04 9.46 1.91
C VAL A 145 4.53 10.57 2.83
N TYR A 146 4.68 11.84 2.43
CA TYR A 146 4.15 12.98 3.20
C TYR A 146 2.63 12.93 3.33
N ARG A 147 1.94 12.65 2.22
CA ARG A 147 0.49 12.46 2.21
C ARG A 147 0.07 11.34 3.16
N THR A 148 0.64 10.14 3.01
CA THR A 148 0.26 8.98 3.83
C THR A 148 0.57 9.21 5.30
N PHE A 149 1.68 9.88 5.62
CA PHE A 149 1.98 10.30 6.98
C PHE A 149 0.85 11.19 7.55
N GLY A 150 0.34 12.14 6.76
CA GLY A 150 -0.83 12.95 7.10
C GLY A 150 -2.08 12.11 7.34
N GLN A 151 -2.36 11.15 6.48
CA GLN A 151 -3.52 10.26 6.61
C GLN A 151 -3.46 9.39 7.88
N ILE A 152 -2.26 8.93 8.27
CA ILE A 152 -2.06 8.07 9.45
C ILE A 152 -2.07 8.88 10.76
N THR A 153 -1.41 10.04 10.76
CA THR A 153 -1.12 10.78 11.99
C THR A 153 -2.04 11.98 12.22
N GLY A 154 -2.74 12.43 11.18
CA GLY A 154 -3.47 13.69 11.16
C GLY A 154 -2.56 14.91 11.18
N LYS A 155 -1.25 14.77 10.90
CA LYS A 155 -0.25 15.84 10.94
C LYS A 155 0.52 15.94 9.64
N THR A 156 0.93 17.14 9.24
CA THR A 156 1.80 17.34 8.08
C THR A 156 3.27 17.49 8.46
N VAL A 157 4.15 17.25 7.48
CA VAL A 157 5.58 17.52 7.56
C VAL A 157 5.94 18.22 6.26
N SER A 158 6.23 19.51 6.34
CA SER A 158 6.54 20.36 5.18
C SER A 158 8.02 20.31 4.77
N SER A 159 8.92 19.84 5.64
CA SER A 159 10.35 19.78 5.36
C SER A 159 11.11 18.76 6.22
N LEU A 160 12.34 18.42 5.81
CA LEU A 160 13.26 17.63 6.63
C LEU A 160 13.65 18.33 7.95
N GLN A 161 13.58 19.66 8.02
CA GLN A 161 13.80 20.39 9.28
C GLN A 161 12.63 20.19 10.25
N ASP A 162 11.41 20.11 9.73
CA ASP A 162 10.21 19.81 10.52
C ASP A 162 10.23 18.37 11.03
N PHE A 163 10.79 17.43 10.24
CA PHE A 163 10.98 16.04 10.67
C PHE A 163 11.79 15.93 11.98
N ALA A 164 12.85 16.73 12.14
CA ALA A 164 13.67 16.68 13.36
C ALA A 164 12.91 17.15 14.62
N ARG A 165 11.85 17.94 14.44
CA ARG A 165 10.99 18.46 15.51
C ARG A 165 9.82 17.54 15.85
N LEU A 166 9.56 16.53 15.02
CA LEU A 166 8.49 15.57 15.28
C LEU A 166 8.75 14.77 16.55
N PRO A 167 7.69 14.47 17.33
CA PRO A 167 7.76 13.46 18.38
C PRO A 167 8.35 12.14 17.88
N LEU A 168 9.09 11.42 18.72
CA LEU A 168 9.75 10.16 18.34
C LEU A 168 8.77 9.11 17.76
N ALA A 169 7.53 9.07 18.27
CA ALA A 169 6.49 8.19 17.74
C ALA A 169 6.11 8.54 16.29
N ASP A 170 5.94 9.83 15.98
CA ASP A 170 5.63 10.30 14.63
C ASP A 170 6.81 10.05 13.68
N ARG A 171 8.04 10.29 14.15
CA ARG A 171 9.26 9.95 13.39
C ARG A 171 9.33 8.46 13.04
N ALA A 172 8.83 7.58 13.91
CA ALA A 172 8.79 6.15 13.65
C ALA A 172 7.84 5.81 12.49
N VAL A 173 6.67 6.44 12.42
CA VAL A 173 5.71 6.30 11.31
C VAL A 173 6.34 6.79 10.02
N PHE A 174 6.88 8.01 10.01
CA PHE A 174 7.51 8.58 8.82
C PHE A 174 8.67 7.73 8.31
N ASN A 175 9.58 7.29 9.20
CA ASN A 175 10.69 6.42 8.84
C ASN A 175 10.24 5.05 8.31
N ALA A 176 9.13 4.50 8.81
CA ALA A 176 8.58 3.25 8.28
C ALA A 176 8.11 3.42 6.83
N LEU A 177 7.40 4.51 6.53
CA LEU A 177 6.95 4.83 5.18
C LEU A 177 8.11 5.11 4.22
N VAL A 178 9.11 5.89 4.65
CA VAL A 178 10.33 6.12 3.87
C VAL A 178 11.05 4.81 3.59
N SER A 179 11.21 3.95 4.60
CA SER A 179 11.85 2.64 4.42
C SER A 179 11.12 1.76 3.41
N GLU A 180 9.79 1.86 3.30
CA GLU A 180 8.99 1.13 2.32
C GLU A 180 9.07 1.74 0.92
N ARG A 181 9.09 3.07 0.82
CA ARG A 181 9.28 3.79 -0.44
C ARG A 181 10.66 3.54 -1.05
N LEU A 182 11.69 3.43 -0.22
CA LEU A 182 13.08 3.20 -0.66
C LEU A 182 13.37 1.72 -0.96
N GLY A 183 12.74 0.80 -0.25
CA GLY A 183 12.91 -0.63 -0.47
C GLY A 183 12.12 -1.17 -1.66
N SER A 184 12.37 -2.44 -2.00
CA SER A 184 11.59 -3.17 -2.99
C SER A 184 10.21 -3.56 -2.47
N ILE A 185 9.26 -3.74 -3.40
CA ILE A 185 7.97 -4.35 -3.11
C ILE A 185 8.20 -5.83 -2.84
N ARG A 186 8.07 -6.22 -1.57
CA ARG A 186 8.19 -7.62 -1.11
C ARG A 186 6.84 -8.36 -1.12
N VAL A 187 6.75 -9.46 -1.86
CA VAL A 187 5.53 -10.24 -2.06
C VAL A 187 5.76 -11.72 -1.77
N ILE A 188 4.81 -12.37 -1.10
CA ILE A 188 4.72 -13.83 -1.02
C ILE A 188 3.50 -14.26 -1.86
N PHE A 189 3.69 -15.16 -2.81
CA PHE A 189 2.65 -15.58 -3.73
C PHE A 189 2.42 -17.10 -3.68
N GLY A 190 1.37 -17.50 -2.96
CA GLY A 190 0.90 -18.87 -2.87
C GLY A 190 -0.24 -19.16 -3.85
N TYR A 191 -0.02 -20.03 -4.85
CA TYR A 191 -1.07 -20.41 -5.82
C TYR A 191 -2.26 -21.11 -5.16
N ARG A 192 -2.00 -21.85 -4.08
CA ARG A 192 -2.95 -22.52 -3.22
C ARG A 192 -2.62 -22.19 -1.77
N GLY A 193 -3.54 -22.51 -0.85
CA GLY A 193 -3.24 -22.39 0.58
C GLY A 193 -4.46 -22.51 1.47
N PHE A 194 -4.65 -21.54 2.36
CA PHE A 194 -5.67 -21.63 3.41
C PHE A 194 -7.09 -21.75 2.85
N ARG A 195 -7.94 -22.50 3.57
CA ARG A 195 -9.36 -22.71 3.20
C ARG A 195 -10.27 -21.56 3.61
N SER A 196 -9.80 -20.66 4.47
CA SER A 196 -10.55 -19.50 4.94
C SER A 196 -9.62 -18.39 5.38
N GLU A 197 -10.07 -17.16 5.19
CA GLU A 197 -9.38 -15.94 5.64
C GLU A 197 -9.01 -15.98 7.13
N LYS A 198 -9.91 -16.47 8.01
CA LYS A 198 -9.63 -16.62 9.44
C LYS A 198 -8.37 -17.45 9.71
N ASN A 199 -8.29 -18.66 9.15
CA ASN A 199 -7.14 -19.55 9.32
C ASN A 199 -5.84 -18.92 8.77
N PHE A 200 -5.94 -18.15 7.69
CA PHE A 200 -4.79 -17.46 7.12
C PHE A 200 -4.27 -16.37 8.07
N ARG A 201 -5.19 -15.53 8.60
CA ARG A 201 -4.89 -14.49 9.58
C ARG A 201 -4.30 -15.07 10.86
N ASP A 202 -4.91 -16.12 11.40
CA ASP A 202 -4.44 -16.81 12.62
C ASP A 202 -3.02 -17.37 12.42
N SER A 203 -2.77 -18.03 11.28
CA SER A 203 -1.44 -18.58 10.99
C SER A 203 -0.36 -17.50 10.91
N LEU A 204 -0.64 -16.34 10.31
CA LEU A 204 0.35 -15.26 10.29
C LEU A 204 0.49 -14.58 11.65
N HIS A 205 -0.61 -14.44 12.40
CA HIS A 205 -0.57 -13.93 13.77
C HIS A 205 0.32 -14.80 14.65
N GLU A 206 0.27 -16.13 14.53
CA GLU A 206 1.19 -17.04 15.24
C GLU A 206 2.66 -16.81 14.86
N VAL A 207 2.97 -16.61 13.58
CA VAL A 207 4.33 -16.29 13.12
C VAL A 207 4.82 -14.99 13.76
N ILE A 208 3.96 -13.97 13.83
CA ILE A 208 4.28 -12.67 14.44
C ILE A 208 4.47 -12.80 15.96
N GLN A 209 3.59 -13.54 16.65
CA GLN A 209 3.68 -13.75 18.10
C GLN A 209 5.00 -14.43 18.50
N ARG A 210 5.46 -15.43 17.74
CA ARG A 210 6.77 -16.09 17.97
C ARG A 210 7.97 -15.14 17.80
N LYS A 211 7.76 -13.98 17.18
CA LYS A 211 8.75 -12.90 16.99
C LYS A 211 8.53 -11.71 17.93
N SER A 212 7.43 -11.65 18.66
CA SER A 212 7.12 -10.55 19.58
C SER A 212 8.24 -10.40 20.63
N GLY A 213 8.58 -9.15 20.95
CA GLY A 213 9.67 -8.84 21.88
C GLY A 213 11.09 -9.04 21.33
N LYS A 214 11.26 -9.53 20.10
CA LYS A 214 12.58 -9.61 19.43
C LYS A 214 12.85 -8.35 18.62
N ALA A 215 14.08 -7.85 18.67
CA ALA A 215 14.53 -6.77 17.81
C ALA A 215 14.38 -7.16 16.32
N GLY A 216 14.01 -6.20 15.47
CA GLY A 216 13.97 -6.39 14.01
C GLY A 216 12.58 -6.45 13.39
N LEU A 217 11.51 -6.66 14.18
CA LEU A 217 10.13 -6.65 13.64
C LEU A 217 9.49 -5.25 13.77
N GLY A 218 9.86 -4.34 12.87
CA GLY A 218 9.12 -3.08 12.64
C GLY A 218 8.04 -3.25 11.58
N ILE A 219 7.07 -2.33 11.49
CA ILE A 219 6.01 -2.35 10.45
C ILE A 219 6.63 -2.49 9.05
N ALA A 220 7.67 -1.72 8.73
CA ALA A 220 8.39 -1.81 7.46
C ALA A 220 8.99 -3.19 7.18
N GLY A 221 9.04 -4.11 8.17
CA GLY A 221 9.46 -5.51 8.02
C GLY A 221 8.44 -6.43 7.38
N PHE A 222 7.17 -6.05 7.39
CA PHE A 222 6.09 -6.87 6.82
C PHE A 222 6.14 -6.80 5.28
N PRO A 223 5.89 -7.93 4.57
CA PRO A 223 5.65 -7.93 3.14
C PRO A 223 4.49 -6.99 2.77
N HIS A 224 4.53 -6.46 1.55
CA HIS A 224 3.48 -5.60 1.02
C HIS A 224 2.24 -6.42 0.63
N LEU A 225 2.47 -7.64 0.15
CA LEU A 225 1.42 -8.58 -0.25
C LEU A 225 1.78 -10.01 0.16
N VAL A 226 0.80 -10.74 0.69
CA VAL A 226 0.87 -12.20 0.89
C VAL A 226 -0.40 -12.80 0.32
N VAL A 227 -0.27 -13.59 -0.75
CA VAL A 227 -1.37 -14.31 -1.39
C VAL A 227 -1.34 -15.78 -0.94
N SER A 228 -2.51 -16.30 -0.55
CA SER A 228 -2.72 -17.72 -0.23
C SER A 228 -3.99 -18.20 -0.92
N GLY A 229 -3.86 -18.67 -2.16
CA GLY A 229 -5.00 -19.01 -3.01
C GLY A 229 -5.88 -17.78 -3.25
N GLU A 230 -7.14 -17.82 -2.80
CA GLU A 230 -8.12 -16.73 -2.97
C GLU A 230 -8.06 -15.65 -1.88
N TYR A 231 -7.09 -15.72 -0.96
CA TYR A 231 -6.98 -14.75 0.13
C TYR A 231 -5.70 -13.94 0.00
N ALA A 232 -5.80 -12.64 0.28
CA ALA A 232 -4.68 -11.72 0.26
C ALA A 232 -4.55 -11.00 1.60
N LEU A 233 -3.32 -10.77 2.03
CA LEU A 233 -2.99 -9.79 3.06
C LEU A 233 -2.20 -8.66 2.40
N VAL A 234 -2.71 -7.45 2.55
CA VAL A 234 -2.26 -6.28 1.79
C VAL A 234 -1.90 -5.18 2.77
N LYS A 235 -0.78 -4.52 2.49
CA LYS A 235 -0.29 -3.42 3.30
C LYS A 235 -0.92 -2.09 2.90
N ALA A 236 -1.47 -1.39 3.89
CA ALA A 236 -2.10 -0.10 3.71
C ALA A 236 -1.12 1.03 4.09
N ASN A 237 -0.14 1.26 3.23
CA ASN A 237 0.93 2.26 3.38
C ASN A 237 0.83 3.41 2.37
N GLY A 238 -0.34 3.59 1.76
CA GLY A 238 -0.62 4.60 0.74
C GLY A 238 -0.06 4.29 -0.65
N LEU A 239 0.53 3.11 -0.85
CA LEU A 239 1.19 2.72 -2.10
C LEU A 239 0.72 1.34 -2.59
N PRO A 240 -0.48 1.18 -3.17
CA PRO A 240 -1.53 2.20 -3.34
C PRO A 240 -2.59 2.25 -2.23
N TYR A 241 -2.64 1.25 -1.35
CA TYR A 241 -3.76 1.12 -0.41
C TYR A 241 -3.67 2.14 0.71
N VAL A 242 -4.66 3.01 0.79
CA VAL A 242 -4.78 4.04 1.82
C VAL A 242 -5.20 3.40 3.16
N PRO A 243 -4.58 3.76 4.28
CA PRO A 243 -5.02 3.30 5.59
C PRO A 243 -6.40 3.86 5.90
N PHE A 244 -7.40 3.05 6.27
CA PHE A 244 -8.75 3.52 6.61
C PHE A 244 -8.95 3.84 8.10
N ALA A 245 -7.85 4.07 8.83
CA ALA A 245 -7.88 4.24 10.27
C ALA A 245 -8.14 5.70 10.70
N VAL A 246 -8.71 5.87 11.89
CA VAL A 246 -8.74 7.17 12.57
C VAL A 246 -7.40 7.37 13.28
N PRO A 247 -6.68 8.48 13.02
CA PRO A 247 -5.43 8.77 13.71
C PRO A 247 -5.59 8.74 15.24
N PRO A 248 -4.56 8.32 15.99
CA PRO A 248 -3.21 7.97 15.55
C PRO A 248 -2.98 6.46 15.39
N GLU A 249 -4.04 5.66 15.17
CA GLU A 249 -3.89 4.24 14.92
C GLU A 249 -3.63 4.00 13.42
N TRP A 250 -2.65 3.14 13.09
CA TRP A 250 -2.38 2.77 11.70
C TRP A 250 -2.87 1.34 11.45
N HIS A 251 -3.98 1.19 10.72
CA HIS A 251 -4.47 -0.12 10.22
C HIS A 251 -3.59 -0.54 9.05
N PHE A 252 -2.35 -0.95 9.33
CA PHE A 252 -1.31 -1.10 8.32
C PHE A 252 -1.40 -2.39 7.51
N TYR A 253 -2.15 -3.39 7.99
CA TYR A 253 -2.27 -4.67 7.31
C TYR A 253 -3.73 -5.12 7.30
N CYS A 254 -4.22 -5.40 6.11
CA CYS A 254 -5.61 -5.73 5.84
C CYS A 254 -5.69 -7.11 5.21
N SER A 255 -6.79 -7.81 5.42
CA SER A 255 -7.08 -9.05 4.70
C SER A 255 -8.27 -8.87 3.79
N THR A 256 -8.29 -9.66 2.73
CA THR A 256 -9.42 -9.71 1.83
C THR A 256 -9.50 -11.07 1.14
N ARG A 257 -10.69 -11.40 0.68
CA ARG A 257 -10.90 -12.47 -0.29
C ARG A 257 -10.93 -11.85 -1.68
N ALA A 258 -10.07 -12.36 -2.56
CA ALA A 258 -9.92 -11.90 -3.92
C ALA A 258 -10.30 -12.99 -4.91
N SER A 259 -11.20 -12.69 -5.84
CA SER A 259 -11.42 -13.55 -7.01
C SER A 259 -10.18 -13.56 -7.92
N ASN A 260 -9.43 -12.45 -7.94
CA ASN A 260 -8.22 -12.28 -8.69
C ASN A 260 -7.12 -11.66 -7.81
N PRO A 261 -6.33 -12.46 -7.06
CA PRO A 261 -5.22 -11.95 -6.27
C PRO A 261 -4.10 -11.28 -7.07
N LEU A 262 -4.06 -11.46 -8.40
CA LEU A 262 -3.06 -10.82 -9.26
C LEU A 262 -3.29 -9.31 -9.33
N ILE A 263 -4.52 -8.84 -9.11
CA ILE A 263 -4.83 -7.41 -9.12
C ILE A 263 -3.98 -6.66 -8.09
N PHE A 264 -3.84 -7.18 -6.86
CA PHE A 264 -3.05 -6.56 -5.80
C PHE A 264 -1.56 -6.49 -6.14
N LEU A 265 -1.03 -7.54 -6.78
CA LEU A 265 0.37 -7.57 -7.21
C LEU A 265 0.63 -6.51 -8.29
N LEU A 266 -0.26 -6.43 -9.27
CA LEU A 266 -0.15 -5.46 -10.34
C LEU A 266 -0.36 -4.04 -9.80
N GLU A 267 -1.32 -3.82 -8.92
CA GLU A 267 -1.55 -2.53 -8.26
C GLU A 267 -0.28 -2.04 -7.56
N LEU A 268 0.37 -2.86 -6.73
CA LEU A 268 1.63 -2.50 -6.09
C LEU A 268 2.73 -2.13 -7.10
N ILE A 269 2.94 -2.96 -8.12
CA ILE A 269 3.99 -2.76 -9.13
C ILE A 269 3.71 -1.50 -9.95
N TRP A 270 2.51 -1.37 -10.48
CA TRP A 270 2.13 -0.26 -11.36
C TRP A 270 2.06 1.06 -10.62
N THR A 271 1.68 1.09 -9.34
CA THR A 271 1.82 2.30 -8.50
C THR A 271 3.29 2.71 -8.41
N ARG A 272 4.20 1.78 -8.12
CA ARG A 272 5.64 2.10 -8.05
C ARG A 272 6.19 2.59 -9.39
N LEU A 273 5.81 1.95 -10.50
CA LEU A 273 6.23 2.39 -11.84
C LEU A 273 5.63 3.75 -12.21
N GLY A 274 4.37 4.02 -11.82
CA GLY A 274 3.72 5.30 -12.00
C GLY A 274 4.50 6.44 -11.35
N GLU A 275 4.98 6.22 -10.13
CA GLU A 275 5.81 7.18 -9.39
C GLU A 275 7.21 7.32 -10.01
N ASP A 276 7.89 6.20 -10.30
CA ASP A 276 9.28 6.21 -10.74
C ASP A 276 9.46 6.66 -12.21
N TYR A 277 8.40 6.55 -13.03
CA TYR A 277 8.42 6.88 -14.47
C TYR A 277 7.34 7.88 -14.90
N SER A 278 6.63 8.50 -13.95
CA SER A 278 5.55 9.48 -14.20
C SER A 278 4.47 9.00 -15.17
N LEU A 279 3.95 7.77 -14.93
CA LEU A 279 2.91 7.17 -15.77
C LEU A 279 1.51 7.56 -15.28
N GLY A 280 0.67 8.06 -16.19
CA GLY A 280 -0.74 8.36 -15.93
C GLY A 280 -1.70 7.29 -16.46
N GLY A 281 -2.93 7.29 -15.97
CA GLY A 281 -4.04 6.51 -16.54
C GLY A 281 -3.99 5.00 -16.29
N LEU A 282 -3.22 4.54 -15.29
CA LEU A 282 -2.99 3.12 -15.02
C LEU A 282 -4.21 2.38 -14.43
N TRP A 283 -5.18 3.12 -13.88
CA TRP A 283 -6.26 2.58 -13.04
C TRP A 283 -7.64 2.53 -13.71
N GLY A 284 -7.72 2.85 -15.01
CA GLY A 284 -8.98 2.87 -15.75
C GLY A 284 -10.04 3.74 -15.07
N GLU A 285 -11.25 3.20 -14.88
CA GLU A 285 -12.35 3.92 -14.24
C GLU A 285 -12.17 4.08 -12.73
N ASP A 286 -11.58 3.07 -12.06
CA ASP A 286 -11.33 3.06 -10.61
C ASP A 286 -12.60 3.34 -9.76
N LEU A 287 -13.78 2.87 -10.16
CA LEU A 287 -15.04 3.16 -9.45
C LEU A 287 -15.50 2.03 -8.51
N GLU A 288 -14.68 0.98 -8.36
CA GLU A 288 -14.90 -0.13 -7.43
C GLU A 288 -13.71 -0.20 -6.46
N GLU A 289 -13.96 -0.64 -5.23
CA GLU A 289 -12.93 -0.91 -4.21
C GLU A 289 -13.07 -2.34 -3.70
N ASP A 290 -11.94 -3.01 -3.45
CA ASP A 290 -11.95 -4.28 -2.73
C ASP A 290 -12.51 -4.10 -1.33
N VAL A 291 -13.33 -5.05 -0.91
CA VAL A 291 -13.75 -5.12 0.49
C VAL A 291 -12.62 -5.73 1.30
N VAL A 292 -12.04 -4.93 2.19
CA VAL A 292 -10.96 -5.32 3.08
C VAL A 292 -11.41 -5.31 4.53
N HIS A 293 -10.84 -6.20 5.34
CA HIS A 293 -11.04 -6.25 6.79
C HIS A 293 -9.73 -5.91 7.50
N ALA A 294 -9.78 -5.06 8.52
CA ALA A 294 -8.61 -4.76 9.35
C ALA A 294 -8.02 -6.06 9.92
N PHE A 295 -6.71 -6.27 9.72
CA PHE A 295 -6.01 -7.42 10.27
C PHE A 295 -5.08 -7.05 11.41
N LEU A 296 -4.13 -6.17 11.12
CA LEU A 296 -3.21 -5.65 12.13
C LEU A 296 -3.28 -4.13 12.13
N SER A 297 -3.43 -3.59 13.33
CA SER A 297 -3.19 -2.18 13.60
C SER A 297 -1.89 -2.00 14.35
N ALA A 298 -1.30 -0.83 14.22
CA ALA A 298 -0.13 -0.47 14.98
C ALA A 298 -0.20 0.96 15.47
N ARG A 299 0.37 1.18 16.66
CA ARG A 299 0.57 2.52 17.20
C ARG A 299 2.02 2.67 17.64
N ALA A 300 2.66 3.74 17.20
CA ALA A 300 4.00 4.07 17.65
C ALA A 300 3.95 4.53 19.12
N ARG A 301 4.90 4.04 19.91
CA ARG A 301 5.08 4.33 21.34
C ARG A 301 6.52 4.69 21.61
N VAL A 302 6.77 5.48 22.64
CA VAL A 302 8.12 5.68 23.15
C VAL A 302 8.26 4.85 24.43
N ARG A 303 9.23 3.94 24.45
CA ARG A 303 9.65 3.18 25.65
C ARG A 303 11.16 3.26 25.74
N ASP A 304 11.69 3.59 26.91
CA ASP A 304 13.13 3.74 27.15
C ASP A 304 13.83 4.64 26.10
N GLU A 305 13.23 5.80 25.83
CA GLU A 305 13.67 6.79 24.83
C GLU A 305 13.75 6.28 23.38
N ARG A 306 13.20 5.10 23.10
CA ARG A 306 13.20 4.50 21.76
C ARG A 306 11.78 4.33 21.22
N PRO A 307 11.58 4.55 19.91
CA PRO A 307 10.33 4.22 19.27
C PRO A 307 10.12 2.69 19.26
N THR A 308 8.93 2.27 19.65
CA THR A 308 8.46 0.89 19.67
C THR A 308 7.08 0.82 19.02
N TRP A 309 6.69 -0.37 18.54
CA TRP A 309 5.40 -0.61 17.93
C TRP A 309 4.52 -1.43 18.86
N GLU A 310 3.37 -0.89 19.21
CA GLU A 310 2.27 -1.64 19.81
C GLU A 310 1.39 -2.15 18.67
N ILE A 311 1.36 -3.47 18.44
CA ILE A 311 0.60 -4.11 17.36
C ILE A 311 -0.66 -4.75 17.95
N THR A 312 -1.81 -4.41 17.39
CA THR A 312 -3.13 -4.96 17.74
C THR A 312 -3.56 -5.96 16.67
N TYR A 313 -3.93 -7.17 17.09
CA TYR A 313 -4.59 -8.16 16.23
C TYR A 313 -6.11 -8.02 16.33
N HIS A 314 -6.78 -7.90 15.19
CA HIS A 314 -8.25 -7.87 15.14
C HIS A 314 -8.81 -9.28 14.94
N ASP A 315 -9.34 -9.89 16.00
CA ASP A 315 -9.90 -11.24 15.90
C ASP A 315 -11.35 -11.21 15.39
N TRP A 316 -11.53 -11.15 14.06
CA TRP A 316 -12.86 -11.18 13.45
C TRP A 316 -13.41 -12.61 13.39
N PRO A 317 -14.69 -12.83 13.78
CA PRO A 317 -15.35 -14.10 13.58
C PRO A 317 -15.41 -14.48 12.10
N LYS A 318 -15.34 -15.79 11.82
CA LYS A 318 -15.40 -16.33 10.46
C LYS A 318 -16.64 -15.89 9.70
N ASP A 319 -17.77 -15.74 10.39
CA ASP A 319 -19.02 -15.31 9.78
C ASP A 319 -19.00 -13.84 9.37
N VAL A 320 -18.28 -12.97 10.10
CA VAL A 320 -18.09 -11.57 9.69
C VAL A 320 -17.24 -11.50 8.43
N LEU A 321 -16.12 -12.24 8.39
CA LEU A 321 -15.26 -12.31 7.21
C LEU A 321 -15.97 -12.91 5.98
N ARG A 322 -16.97 -13.78 6.19
CA ARG A 322 -17.78 -14.38 5.13
C ARG A 322 -19.02 -13.57 4.73
N SER A 323 -19.54 -12.75 5.64
CA SER A 323 -20.82 -12.04 5.47
C SER A 323 -20.79 -11.04 4.31
N THR A 324 -19.59 -10.66 3.85
CA THR A 324 -19.42 -9.87 2.65
C THR A 324 -19.67 -10.72 1.40
N SER A 325 -20.89 -10.68 0.88
CA SER A 325 -21.26 -11.39 -0.36
C SER A 325 -20.60 -10.77 -1.60
N ALA A 326 -20.29 -9.47 -1.57
CA ALA A 326 -19.59 -8.76 -2.63
C ALA A 326 -18.10 -8.66 -2.30
N LEU A 327 -17.24 -9.05 -3.25
CA LEU A 327 -15.77 -8.93 -3.09
C LEU A 327 -15.30 -7.49 -3.32
N VAL A 328 -16.07 -6.74 -4.09
CA VAL A 328 -15.88 -5.32 -4.35
C VAL A 328 -17.14 -4.54 -3.98
N LYS A 329 -16.96 -3.27 -3.61
CA LYS A 329 -18.04 -2.31 -3.38
C LYS A 329 -17.85 -1.09 -4.30
N PRO A 330 -18.91 -0.36 -4.66
CA PRO A 330 -18.76 0.92 -5.34
C PRO A 330 -17.92 1.88 -4.49
N TRP A 331 -16.97 2.57 -5.11
CA TRP A 331 -16.28 3.68 -4.47
C TRP A 331 -17.25 4.84 -4.23
N GLU A 332 -17.07 5.55 -3.13
CA GLU A 332 -17.81 6.78 -2.84
C GLU A 332 -16.87 7.87 -2.32
N PRO A 333 -17.10 9.15 -2.69
CA PRO A 333 -16.36 10.26 -2.12
C PRO A 333 -16.81 10.56 -0.69
N THR A 334 -16.03 11.40 -0.01
CA THR A 334 -16.39 11.87 1.34
C THR A 334 -17.53 12.87 1.24
N TYR A 335 -18.62 12.62 1.97
CA TYR A 335 -19.72 13.58 2.13
C TYR A 335 -19.38 14.58 3.23
N LEU A 336 -19.62 15.86 2.96
CA LEU A 336 -19.34 16.96 3.88
C LEU A 336 -20.61 17.48 4.53
N ASP A 337 -20.50 17.88 5.80
CA ASP A 337 -21.44 18.81 6.40
C ASP A 337 -21.14 20.26 5.95
N ASN A 338 -21.97 21.21 6.41
CA ASN A 338 -21.87 22.61 5.98
C ASN A 338 -20.60 23.29 6.51
N GLU A 339 -20.19 22.96 7.73
CA GLU A 339 -19.02 23.48 8.41
C GLU A 339 -17.74 23.04 7.68
N GLN A 340 -17.66 21.74 7.36
CA GLN A 340 -16.55 21.16 6.61
C GLN A 340 -16.51 21.72 5.19
N ALA A 341 -17.65 21.80 4.50
CA ALA A 341 -17.72 22.36 3.14
C ALA A 341 -17.22 23.81 3.08
N ALA A 342 -17.52 24.62 4.10
CA ALA A 342 -17.01 25.99 4.20
C ALA A 342 -15.49 26.03 4.32
N VAL A 343 -14.90 25.18 5.17
CA VAL A 343 -13.45 25.10 5.36
C VAL A 343 -12.75 24.56 4.11
N PHE A 344 -13.24 23.47 3.51
CA PHE A 344 -12.69 22.97 2.25
C PHE A 344 -12.75 24.03 1.14
N SER A 345 -13.86 24.77 1.03
CA SER A 345 -13.99 25.86 0.06
C SER A 345 -13.01 27.01 0.33
N ALA A 346 -12.66 27.28 1.58
CA ALA A 346 -11.63 28.27 1.92
C ALA A 346 -10.24 27.76 1.49
N LEU A 347 -9.90 26.51 1.84
CA LEU A 347 -8.62 25.88 1.49
C LEU A 347 -8.41 25.80 -0.03
N LEU A 348 -9.44 25.42 -0.78
CA LEU A 348 -9.38 25.32 -2.25
C LEU A 348 -9.21 26.68 -2.95
N ARG A 349 -9.54 27.78 -2.28
CA ARG A 349 -9.26 29.16 -2.74
C ARG A 349 -7.88 29.67 -2.33
N GLY A 350 -7.07 28.83 -1.69
CA GLY A 350 -5.74 29.18 -1.22
C GLY A 350 -5.73 29.96 0.10
N ASN A 351 -6.85 30.01 0.83
CA ASN A 351 -6.88 30.66 2.14
C ASN A 351 -6.23 29.75 3.19
N GLU A 352 -5.42 30.34 4.08
CA GLU A 352 -4.95 29.64 5.27
C GLU A 352 -6.10 29.49 6.28
N VAL A 353 -6.23 28.30 6.87
CA VAL A 353 -7.21 28.05 7.94
C VAL A 353 -6.47 27.59 9.20
N ASP A 354 -6.34 28.47 10.17
CA ASP A 354 -5.85 28.18 11.52
C ASP A 354 -7.03 27.93 12.49
N VAL A 355 -6.92 26.89 13.32
CA VAL A 355 -7.97 26.46 14.26
C VAL A 355 -8.17 27.42 15.43
N ARG A 356 -7.26 28.38 15.62
CA ARG A 356 -7.30 29.41 16.67
C ARG A 356 -7.82 30.76 16.18
N GLN A 357 -8.19 30.87 14.90
CA GLN A 357 -8.71 32.10 14.31
C GLN A 357 -10.04 32.48 14.97
N PRO A 358 -10.21 33.73 15.44
CA PRO A 358 -11.49 34.19 16.01
C PRO A 358 -12.68 33.99 15.07
N GLU A 359 -12.49 34.16 13.76
CA GLU A 359 -13.53 34.03 12.74
C GLU A 359 -14.02 32.59 12.63
N LEU A 360 -13.12 31.60 12.65
CA LEU A 360 -13.49 30.18 12.63
C LEU A 360 -14.19 29.79 13.93
N LEU A 361 -13.65 30.23 15.08
CA LEU A 361 -14.24 29.94 16.38
C LEU A 361 -15.66 30.52 16.50
N ALA A 362 -15.86 31.76 16.03
CA ALA A 362 -17.19 32.38 15.97
C ALA A 362 -18.13 31.63 15.01
N PHE A 363 -17.65 31.28 13.81
CA PHE A 363 -18.42 30.52 12.82
C PHE A 363 -18.93 29.17 13.37
N LEU A 364 -18.07 28.43 14.09
CA LEU A 364 -18.42 27.16 14.72
C LEU A 364 -19.33 27.35 15.94
N ALA A 365 -19.08 28.39 16.76
CA ALA A 365 -19.89 28.69 17.94
C ALA A 365 -21.35 29.04 17.56
N GLU A 366 -21.57 29.80 16.49
CA GLU A 366 -22.91 30.09 15.96
C GLU A 366 -23.67 28.81 15.57
N ARG A 367 -22.95 27.78 15.13
CA ARG A 367 -23.47 26.48 14.71
C ARG A 367 -23.49 25.45 15.83
N ARG A 368 -23.05 25.82 17.04
CA ARG A 368 -22.92 24.94 18.22
C ARG A 368 -22.01 23.73 17.95
N ALA A 369 -21.04 23.90 17.06
CA ALA A 369 -20.03 22.89 16.77
C ALA A 369 -18.86 23.02 17.75
N ASP A 370 -18.41 21.89 18.29
CA ASP A 370 -17.20 21.82 19.12
C ASP A 370 -15.96 21.80 18.23
N ILE A 371 -14.95 22.61 18.56
CA ILE A 371 -13.76 22.76 17.73
C ILE A 371 -12.94 21.46 17.65
N ASP A 372 -12.82 20.73 18.76
CA ASP A 372 -12.00 19.50 18.79
C ASP A 372 -12.68 18.39 17.99
N GLN A 373 -14.01 18.27 18.11
CA GLN A 373 -14.81 17.35 17.28
C GLN A 373 -14.77 17.73 15.80
N PHE A 374 -14.82 19.03 15.49
CA PHE A 374 -14.72 19.52 14.12
C PHE A 374 -13.35 19.20 13.51
N ILE A 375 -12.25 19.45 14.23
CA ILE A 375 -10.91 19.09 13.78
C ILE A 375 -10.80 17.59 13.56
N ALA A 376 -11.30 16.78 14.50
CA ALA A 376 -11.30 15.33 14.39
C ALA A 376 -12.08 14.86 13.16
N SER A 377 -13.25 15.45 12.86
CA SER A 377 -14.05 15.10 11.69
C SER A 377 -13.37 15.52 10.38
N MET A 378 -12.71 16.68 10.35
CA MET A 378 -11.90 17.14 9.21
C MET A 378 -10.75 16.18 8.94
N VAL A 379 -9.95 15.83 9.96
CA VAL A 379 -8.83 14.88 9.82
C VAL A 379 -9.31 13.48 9.44
N ALA A 380 -10.47 13.04 9.93
CA ALA A 380 -11.07 11.76 9.57
C ALA A 380 -11.42 11.65 8.07
N THR A 381 -11.53 12.76 7.34
CA THR A 381 -11.68 12.72 5.87
C THR A 381 -10.44 12.19 5.16
N GLN A 382 -9.26 12.25 5.80
CA GLN A 382 -7.96 11.91 5.22
C GLN A 382 -7.56 12.74 3.99
N LEU A 383 -8.22 13.87 3.77
CA LEU A 383 -7.91 14.86 2.73
C LEU A 383 -7.20 16.09 3.31
N VAL A 384 -7.24 16.24 4.62
CA VAL A 384 -6.52 17.29 5.36
C VAL A 384 -5.75 16.73 6.54
N ALA A 385 -4.75 17.47 7.00
CA ALA A 385 -4.02 17.22 8.22
C ALA A 385 -3.59 18.55 8.88
N LEU A 386 -3.12 18.47 10.13
CA LEU A 386 -2.69 19.64 10.88
C LEU A 386 -1.19 19.92 10.76
N ASN A 387 -0.85 21.16 10.44
CA ASN A 387 0.48 21.73 10.61
C ASN A 387 0.49 22.67 11.82
N GLY A 388 0.80 22.11 12.99
CA GLY A 388 0.60 22.83 14.25
C GLY A 388 -0.88 23.16 14.47
N THR A 389 -1.26 24.42 14.21
CA THR A 389 -2.63 24.92 14.33
C THR A 389 -3.34 25.12 13.00
N ARG A 390 -2.63 24.94 11.88
CA ARG A 390 -3.17 25.14 10.54
C ARG A 390 -3.73 23.85 9.98
N ILE A 391 -4.89 23.92 9.33
CA ILE A 391 -5.45 22.85 8.51
C ILE A 391 -4.88 22.99 7.11
N GLU A 392 -4.29 21.91 6.59
CA GLU A 392 -3.68 21.87 5.26
C GLU A 392 -4.26 20.72 4.44
N LEU A 393 -4.45 20.93 3.14
CA LEU A 393 -4.76 19.87 2.19
C LEU A 393 -3.54 18.95 2.04
N ILE A 394 -3.77 17.64 2.06
CA ILE A 394 -2.73 16.62 1.82
C ILE A 394 -2.95 15.85 0.51
N THR A 395 -3.95 16.25 -0.24
CA THR A 395 -4.30 15.75 -1.59
C THR A 395 -3.46 16.41 -2.66
N GLU A 396 -3.30 15.75 -3.80
CA GLU A 396 -2.67 16.36 -4.97
C GLU A 396 -3.65 17.30 -5.72
N ARG A 397 -4.91 16.87 -5.90
CA ARG A 397 -5.96 17.68 -6.54
C ARG A 397 -7.30 17.49 -5.84
N CYS A 398 -7.48 18.11 -4.68
CA CYS A 398 -8.77 18.11 -4.00
C CYS A 398 -9.84 18.84 -4.84
N LYS A 399 -11.03 18.25 -4.90
CA LYS A 399 -12.17 18.80 -5.62
C LYS A 399 -13.43 18.62 -4.78
N ILE A 400 -14.22 19.69 -4.69
CA ILE A 400 -15.51 19.74 -3.99
C ILE A 400 -16.63 19.89 -5.01
N ILE A 401 -17.70 19.10 -4.90
CA ILE A 401 -18.82 19.09 -5.85
C ILE A 401 -20.15 19.11 -5.08
N PRO A 402 -21.00 20.12 -5.29
CA PRO A 402 -22.39 20.09 -4.82
C PRO A 402 -23.22 19.16 -5.72
N LEU A 403 -24.01 18.29 -5.09
CA LEU A 403 -24.87 17.31 -5.76
C LEU A 403 -26.30 17.85 -5.96
N PRO A 404 -27.08 17.30 -6.93
CA PRO A 404 -28.46 17.72 -7.18
C PRO A 404 -29.41 17.58 -5.99
N ASP A 405 -29.09 16.68 -5.07
CA ASP A 405 -29.90 16.42 -3.87
C ASP A 405 -29.52 17.33 -2.68
N GLY A 406 -28.65 18.31 -2.92
CA GLY A 406 -28.21 19.28 -1.92
C GLY A 406 -27.05 18.81 -1.04
N ARG A 407 -26.59 17.56 -1.18
CA ARG A 407 -25.37 17.09 -0.50
C ARG A 407 -24.11 17.66 -1.15
N ILE A 408 -23.02 17.70 -0.41
CA ILE A 408 -21.71 18.14 -0.90
C ILE A 408 -20.72 17.00 -0.74
N VAL A 409 -19.94 16.73 -1.77
CA VAL A 409 -18.90 15.69 -1.76
C VAL A 409 -17.52 16.27 -2.03
N VAL A 410 -16.50 15.61 -1.50
CA VAL A 410 -15.10 15.97 -1.70
C VAL A 410 -14.24 14.72 -1.84
N ALA A 411 -13.22 14.79 -2.70
CA ALA A 411 -12.19 13.77 -2.81
C ALA A 411 -10.93 14.34 -3.46
N ASP A 412 -9.84 13.58 -3.41
CA ASP A 412 -8.70 13.79 -4.30
C ASP A 412 -9.07 13.30 -5.71
N ASP A 413 -9.02 14.20 -6.69
CA ASP A 413 -9.39 13.98 -8.07
C ASP A 413 -8.17 14.03 -9.00
N ASN A 414 -6.98 13.72 -8.47
CA ASN A 414 -5.73 13.70 -9.24
C ASN A 414 -5.79 12.73 -10.43
N THR A 415 -6.44 11.57 -10.26
CA THR A 415 -6.69 10.60 -11.33
C THR A 415 -7.99 10.84 -12.09
N GLY A 416 -8.82 11.81 -11.70
CA GLY A 416 -10.16 12.03 -12.24
C GLY A 416 -11.26 11.10 -11.66
N ARG A 417 -10.97 10.37 -10.57
CA ARG A 417 -11.89 9.40 -9.96
C ARG A 417 -13.22 10.01 -9.51
N LEU A 418 -13.18 11.17 -8.85
CA LEU A 418 -14.39 11.88 -8.43
C LEU A 418 -15.19 12.37 -9.63
N THR A 419 -14.50 12.93 -10.63
CA THR A 419 -15.13 13.39 -11.87
C THR A 419 -15.85 12.23 -12.57
N ARG A 420 -15.20 11.06 -12.72
CA ARG A 420 -15.83 9.85 -13.28
C ARG A 420 -17.01 9.35 -12.45
N TRP A 421 -16.89 9.35 -11.12
CA TRP A 421 -17.99 8.91 -10.24
C TRP A 421 -19.24 9.77 -10.41
N VAL A 422 -19.07 11.09 -10.49
CA VAL A 422 -20.19 12.02 -10.70
C VAL A 422 -20.82 11.81 -12.07
N ILE A 423 -20.01 11.68 -13.13
CA ILE A 423 -20.50 11.42 -14.49
C ILE A 423 -21.25 10.08 -14.56
N ALA A 424 -20.71 9.02 -13.96
CA ALA A 424 -21.37 7.71 -13.92
C ALA A 424 -22.74 7.77 -13.21
N LYS A 425 -22.90 8.66 -12.22
CA LYS A 425 -24.12 8.79 -11.43
C LYS A 425 -25.16 9.75 -12.01
N TYR A 426 -24.72 10.84 -12.66
CA TYR A 426 -25.60 11.93 -13.10
C TYR A 426 -25.54 12.25 -14.60
N GLY A 427 -24.65 11.59 -15.35
CA GLY A 427 -24.48 11.71 -16.80
C GLY A 427 -23.40 12.72 -17.25
N ASP A 428 -22.99 12.61 -18.52
CA ASP A 428 -21.88 13.37 -19.13
C ASP A 428 -22.07 14.90 -19.15
N GLY A 429 -23.31 15.38 -19.00
CA GLY A 429 -23.65 16.80 -18.98
C GLY A 429 -23.56 17.45 -17.59
N PHE A 430 -23.17 16.70 -16.56
CA PHE A 430 -23.04 17.24 -15.21
C PHE A 430 -21.85 18.19 -15.12
N ASP A 431 -22.09 19.41 -14.60
CA ASP A 431 -21.05 20.41 -14.39
C ASP A 431 -20.13 19.97 -13.25
N THR A 432 -19.00 19.38 -13.62
CA THR A 432 -18.01 18.92 -12.65
C THR A 432 -17.04 20.03 -12.27
N GLU A 433 -17.01 21.18 -12.91
CA GLU A 433 -16.03 22.22 -12.58
C GLU A 433 -16.53 23.10 -11.41
N PRO A 434 -15.63 23.49 -10.49
CA PRO A 434 -16.01 24.40 -9.42
C PRO A 434 -16.39 25.75 -10.03
N ARG A 435 -17.63 26.19 -9.80
CA ARG A 435 -18.07 27.54 -10.17
C ARG A 435 -17.32 28.53 -9.28
N SER A 436 -16.55 29.42 -9.91
CA SER A 436 -15.74 30.47 -9.29
C SER A 436 -16.53 31.37 -8.36
#